data_AF-A0A7V4UW96-F1
#
_entry.id   AF-A0A7V4UW96-F1
#
_cell.length_a   1.000
_cell.length_b   1.000
_cell.length_c   1.000
_cell.angle_alpha   90.00
_cell.angle_beta   90.00
_cell.angle_gamma   90.00
#
_symmetry.space_group_name_H-M   'P 1'
#
loop_
_entity.id
_entity.type
_entity.pdbx_description
1 polymer ?
#
loop_
_entity_poly.entity_id
_entity_poly.type
_entity_poly.pdbx_seq_one_letter_code
_entity_poly.pdbx_strand_id
1 'polypeptide(L)'
;MCIAKTKLFRTIITLAICLVAGGSGAAFRPETIRVALIKGAESLRLDGTGVLLTDGRGEPLRLDMPLEVKRVKDGITVNGRSVPGLVASAPVRVAVNGRGYRGLLEITAADKGLLVVNELPLEEYLIGLINCEISSAWPMEAVKSQAVIARSYAMFQKSARRGAPYQLESSVMDQVYQGCDLEDSRAARGVQETAGEVLVFDQKVIQAFYHSNCAGHTESSKNVWGMSIAYLGGVPCQYCLE
;
A
#
# COMPACT_ATOMS: atom_id res chain seq x y z
N MET A 1 -75.90 16.24 47.31
CA MET A 1 -74.56 16.86 47.16
C MET A 1 -73.78 15.99 46.19
N CYS A 2 -73.60 16.48 44.97
CA CYS A 2 -73.34 15.67 43.77
C CYS A 2 -71.84 15.45 43.50
N ILE A 3 -71.56 14.37 42.80
CA ILE A 3 -70.27 13.76 42.45
C ILE A 3 -69.50 14.62 41.42
N ALA A 4 -68.18 14.74 41.58
CA ALA A 4 -67.27 14.92 40.44
C ALA A 4 -65.88 14.35 40.77
N LYS A 5 -65.62 13.12 40.31
CA LYS A 5 -64.28 12.52 40.24
C LYS A 5 -63.59 13.03 38.97
N THR A 6 -62.46 13.72 39.13
CA THR A 6 -61.64 14.22 38.04
C THR A 6 -61.00 13.05 37.27
N LYS A 7 -61.38 12.85 36.01
CA LYS A 7 -60.75 11.88 35.10
C LYS A 7 -59.43 12.45 34.58
N LEU A 8 -58.32 11.79 34.89
CA LEU A 8 -57.01 12.05 34.30
C LEU A 8 -56.96 11.37 32.92
N PHE A 9 -57.08 12.14 31.84
CA PHE A 9 -56.84 11.66 30.47
C PHE A 9 -55.34 11.43 30.28
N ARG A 10 -54.92 10.17 30.17
CA ARG A 10 -53.58 9.79 29.69
C ARG A 10 -53.61 9.77 28.18
N THR A 11 -53.06 10.80 27.54
CA THR A 11 -52.77 10.82 26.10
C THR A 11 -51.61 9.85 25.84
N ILE A 12 -51.89 8.70 25.25
CA ILE A 12 -50.87 7.78 24.73
C ILE A 12 -50.44 8.32 23.37
N ILE A 13 -49.27 8.95 23.30
CA ILE A 13 -48.61 9.28 22.04
C ILE A 13 -47.87 8.03 21.58
N THR A 14 -48.45 7.28 20.66
CA THR A 14 -47.76 6.17 19.99
C THR A 14 -46.79 6.77 18.97
N LEU A 15 -45.51 6.87 19.34
CA LEU A 15 -44.44 7.24 18.43
C LEU A 15 -44.20 6.06 17.46
N ALA A 16 -44.71 6.17 16.24
CA ALA A 16 -44.39 5.23 15.17
C ALA A 16 -42.92 5.45 14.75
N ILE A 17 -42.04 4.57 15.22
CA ILE A 17 -40.65 4.50 14.75
C ILE A 17 -40.70 3.90 13.34
N CYS A 18 -40.67 4.76 12.32
CA CYS A 18 -40.30 4.32 10.98
C CYS A 18 -38.82 3.92 11.01
N LEU A 19 -38.53 2.63 11.00
CA LEU A 19 -37.20 2.14 10.64
C LEU A 19 -36.95 2.52 9.18
N VAL A 20 -36.23 3.62 8.98
CA VAL A 20 -35.53 3.86 7.72
C VAL A 20 -34.46 2.78 7.65
N ALA A 21 -34.66 1.79 6.77
CA ALA A 21 -33.61 0.87 6.38
C ALA A 21 -32.49 1.69 5.73
N GLY A 22 -31.50 2.06 6.56
CA GLY A 22 -30.28 2.73 6.12
C GLY A 22 -29.60 1.83 5.10
N GLY A 23 -29.38 2.38 3.91
CA GLY A 23 -28.84 1.69 2.76
C GLY A 23 -27.55 0.96 3.07
N SER A 24 -27.35 -0.15 2.36
CA SER A 24 -26.11 -0.91 2.31
C SER A 24 -24.93 0.05 2.13
N GLY A 25 -24.20 0.30 3.21
CA GLY A 25 -22.89 0.91 3.12
C GLY A 25 -22.06 0.02 2.21
N ALA A 26 -21.80 0.47 0.98
CA ALA A 26 -20.76 -0.11 0.16
C ALA A 26 -19.51 -0.09 1.05
N ALA A 27 -19.03 -1.27 1.44
CA ALA A 27 -17.85 -1.38 2.28
C ALA A 27 -16.75 -0.55 1.62
N PHE A 28 -16.25 0.48 2.31
CA PHE A 28 -15.13 1.28 1.84
C PHE A 28 -14.00 0.30 1.56
N ARG A 29 -13.68 0.10 0.28
CA ARG A 29 -12.50 -0.65 -0.10
C ARG A 29 -11.37 0.37 -0.10
N PRO A 30 -10.39 0.26 0.81
CA PRO A 30 -9.25 1.16 0.76
C PRO A 30 -8.56 1.03 -0.60
N GLU A 31 -8.10 2.15 -1.14
CA GLU A 31 -7.27 2.16 -2.35
C GLU A 31 -6.06 1.25 -2.11
N THR A 32 -5.82 0.29 -3.00
CA THR A 32 -4.69 -0.67 -2.88
C THR A 32 -3.55 -0.30 -3.80
N ILE A 33 -2.37 -0.88 -3.58
CA ILE A 33 -1.24 -0.78 -4.50
C ILE A 33 -0.58 -2.15 -4.63
N ARG A 34 -0.07 -2.47 -5.82
CA ARG A 34 0.65 -3.73 -6.09
C ARG A 34 2.12 -3.42 -6.35
N VAL A 35 2.99 -3.96 -5.52
CA VAL A 35 4.44 -3.70 -5.54
C VAL A 35 5.18 -5.00 -5.85
N ALA A 36 5.96 -5.05 -6.93
CA ALA A 36 6.88 -6.14 -7.19
C ALA A 36 8.06 -6.07 -6.21
N LEU A 37 8.15 -7.06 -5.32
CA LEU A 37 9.20 -7.18 -4.31
C LEU A 37 10.44 -7.90 -4.86
N ILE A 38 10.22 -8.96 -5.63
CA ILE A 38 11.28 -9.82 -6.17
C ILE A 38 10.94 -10.16 -7.62
N LYS A 39 11.95 -10.04 -8.50
CA LYS A 39 11.92 -10.46 -9.90
C LYS A 39 13.20 -11.25 -10.16
N GLY A 40 13.10 -12.48 -10.68
CA GLY A 40 14.31 -13.22 -11.07
C GLY A 40 14.80 -14.28 -10.09
N ALA A 41 14.23 -14.40 -8.89
CA ALA A 41 14.75 -15.35 -7.90
C ALA A 41 14.42 -16.80 -8.26
N GLU A 42 15.35 -17.74 -8.09
CA GLU A 42 15.08 -19.16 -8.31
C GLU A 42 14.26 -19.78 -7.17
N SER A 43 14.39 -19.24 -5.96
CA SER A 43 13.67 -19.71 -4.78
C SER A 43 13.49 -18.61 -3.74
N LEU A 44 12.52 -18.79 -2.85
CA LEU A 44 12.33 -17.97 -1.65
C LEU A 44 11.78 -18.80 -0.50
N ARG A 45 11.87 -18.25 0.71
CA ARG A 45 11.26 -18.79 1.91
C ARG A 45 10.10 -17.90 2.36
N LEU A 46 8.95 -18.50 2.65
CA LEU A 46 7.85 -17.87 3.35
C LEU A 46 7.76 -18.37 4.79
N ASP A 47 7.49 -17.48 5.72
CA ASP A 47 7.27 -17.78 7.13
C ASP A 47 6.13 -16.91 7.70
N GLY A 48 5.56 -17.27 8.84
CA GLY A 48 4.49 -16.49 9.48
C GLY A 48 3.52 -17.33 10.29
N THR A 49 2.70 -16.65 11.10
CA THR A 49 1.69 -17.27 11.95
C THR A 49 0.30 -17.00 11.40
N GLY A 50 -0.54 -18.04 11.32
CA GLY A 50 -1.91 -17.92 10.83
C GLY A 50 -1.99 -17.58 9.34
N VAL A 51 -1.00 -18.01 8.56
CA VAL A 51 -0.95 -17.76 7.12
C VAL A 51 -2.04 -18.57 6.42
N LEU A 52 -2.90 -17.88 5.67
CA LEU A 52 -3.85 -18.47 4.75
C LEU A 52 -3.20 -18.56 3.37
N LEU A 53 -3.28 -19.74 2.77
CA LEU A 53 -2.66 -20.05 1.49
C LEU A 53 -3.73 -20.48 0.49
N THR A 54 -3.68 -19.94 -0.73
CA THR A 54 -4.39 -20.49 -1.89
C THR A 54 -3.40 -20.68 -3.04
N ASP A 55 -3.75 -21.54 -3.99
CA ASP A 55 -3.04 -21.56 -5.26
C ASP A 55 -3.42 -20.35 -6.13
N GLY A 56 -2.80 -20.23 -7.32
CA GLY A 56 -3.10 -19.17 -8.28
C GLY A 56 -4.52 -19.20 -8.87
N ARG A 57 -5.34 -20.20 -8.55
CA ARG A 57 -6.75 -20.31 -8.95
C ARG A 57 -7.71 -20.01 -7.79
N GLY A 58 -7.19 -19.76 -6.59
CA GLY A 58 -7.97 -19.52 -5.38
C GLY A 58 -8.30 -20.78 -4.57
N GLU A 59 -7.76 -21.95 -4.95
CA GLU A 59 -8.00 -23.18 -4.21
C GLU A 59 -7.18 -23.21 -2.91
N PRO A 60 -7.78 -23.49 -1.73
CA PRO A 60 -7.05 -23.53 -0.48
C PRO A 60 -5.92 -24.55 -0.45
N LEU A 61 -4.75 -24.13 0.04
CA LEU A 61 -3.59 -24.99 0.27
C LEU A 61 -3.37 -25.18 1.77
N ARG A 62 -3.30 -26.44 2.21
CA ARG A 62 -2.96 -26.80 3.59
C ARG A 62 -1.50 -27.24 3.64
N LEU A 63 -0.62 -26.33 4.01
CA LEU A 63 0.82 -26.54 4.11
C LEU A 63 1.32 -25.92 5.41
N ASP A 64 2.24 -26.59 6.09
CA ASP A 64 2.86 -26.08 7.29
C ASP A 64 4.00 -25.12 6.95
N MET A 65 4.11 -24.04 7.74
CA MET A 65 5.22 -23.10 7.63
C MET A 65 6.49 -23.70 8.27
N PRO A 66 7.70 -23.37 7.80
CA PRO A 66 7.99 -22.48 6.67
C PRO A 66 7.71 -23.14 5.31
N LEU A 67 7.45 -22.31 4.30
CA LEU A 67 7.37 -22.75 2.91
C LEU A 67 8.66 -22.42 2.18
N GLU A 68 9.18 -23.40 1.46
CA GLU A 68 10.19 -23.20 0.42
C GLU A 68 9.47 -23.17 -0.93
N VAL A 69 9.54 -22.02 -1.60
CA VAL A 69 8.97 -21.83 -2.93
C VAL A 69 10.11 -21.83 -3.94
N LYS A 70 10.02 -22.67 -4.97
CA LYS A 70 11.02 -22.77 -6.04
C LYS A 70 10.39 -22.57 -7.40
N ARG A 71 11.13 -21.94 -8.30
CA ARG A 71 10.79 -21.86 -9.71
C ARG A 71 11.01 -23.23 -10.38
N VAL A 72 10.04 -23.66 -11.17
CA VAL A 72 10.18 -24.80 -12.09
C VAL A 72 9.72 -24.40 -13.50
N LYS A 73 9.95 -25.26 -14.50
CA LYS A 73 9.66 -24.95 -15.91
C LYS A 73 8.21 -24.49 -16.13
N ASP A 74 7.26 -25.22 -15.57
CA ASP A 74 5.82 -25.04 -15.84
C ASP A 74 5.06 -24.41 -14.65
N GLY A 75 5.75 -23.67 -13.78
CA GLY A 75 5.13 -23.00 -12.63
C GLY A 75 6.06 -22.89 -11.43
N ILE A 76 5.52 -23.12 -10.24
CA ILE A 76 6.29 -23.10 -8.99
C ILE A 76 6.04 -24.38 -8.21
N THR A 77 6.98 -24.75 -7.36
CA THR A 77 6.75 -25.77 -6.33
C THR A 77 6.79 -25.13 -4.95
N VAL A 78 5.90 -25.55 -4.05
CA VAL A 78 5.86 -25.15 -2.65
C VAL A 78 6.08 -26.40 -1.80
N ASN A 79 7.19 -26.47 -1.07
CA ASN A 79 7.61 -27.68 -0.34
C ASN A 79 7.59 -28.95 -1.22
N GLY A 80 8.00 -28.83 -2.48
CA GLY A 80 8.02 -29.91 -3.47
C GLY A 80 6.69 -30.18 -4.19
N ARG A 81 5.58 -29.58 -3.77
CA ARG A 81 4.28 -29.70 -4.45
C ARG A 81 4.16 -28.67 -5.57
N SER A 82 3.93 -29.12 -6.81
CA SER A 82 3.68 -28.23 -7.95
C SER A 82 2.33 -27.51 -7.82
N VAL A 83 2.33 -26.20 -8.02
CA VAL A 83 1.13 -25.34 -8.04
C VAL A 83 1.27 -24.27 -9.13
N PRO A 84 0.15 -23.79 -9.72
CA PRO A 84 0.19 -22.77 -10.78
C PRO A 84 0.64 -21.39 -10.28
N GLY A 85 0.58 -21.16 -8.97
CA GLY A 85 0.93 -19.94 -8.26
C GLY A 85 0.61 -20.12 -6.79
N LEU A 86 1.03 -19.17 -5.96
CA LEU A 86 0.77 -19.17 -4.53
C LEU A 86 0.30 -17.77 -4.11
N VAL A 87 -0.80 -17.69 -3.39
CA VAL A 87 -1.22 -16.47 -2.70
C VAL A 87 -1.15 -16.73 -1.21
N ALA A 88 -0.51 -15.83 -0.47
CA ALA A 88 -0.35 -15.91 0.97
C ALA A 88 -0.84 -14.61 1.62
N SER A 89 -1.60 -14.73 2.72
CA SER A 89 -1.93 -13.59 3.59
C SER A 89 -1.96 -14.04 5.03
N ALA A 90 -1.83 -13.10 5.96
CA ALA A 90 -1.94 -13.37 7.39
C ALA A 90 -2.61 -12.18 8.09
N PRO A 91 -3.22 -12.40 9.28
CA PRO A 91 -3.81 -11.31 10.05
C PRO A 91 -2.81 -10.21 10.45
N VAL A 92 -1.52 -10.56 10.61
CA VAL A 92 -0.47 -9.62 11.02
C VAL A 92 0.50 -9.36 9.87
N ARG A 93 1.24 -10.39 9.45
CA ARG A 93 2.23 -10.30 8.36
C ARG A 93 2.64 -11.68 7.87
N VAL A 94 3.11 -11.76 6.64
CA VAL A 94 3.84 -12.91 6.08
C VAL A 94 5.28 -12.48 5.86
N ALA A 95 6.24 -13.29 6.28
CA ALA A 95 7.66 -13.02 6.06
C ALA A 95 8.12 -13.63 4.73
N VAL A 96 8.77 -12.83 3.87
CA VAL A 96 9.48 -13.29 2.66
C VAL A 96 10.97 -13.13 2.92
N ASN A 97 11.72 -14.24 2.90
CA ASN A 97 13.16 -14.26 3.20
C ASN A 97 13.52 -13.54 4.52
N GLY A 98 12.68 -13.70 5.55
CA GLY A 98 12.87 -13.10 6.87
C GLY A 98 12.32 -11.68 7.04
N ARG A 99 11.84 -11.04 5.97
CA ARG A 99 11.27 -9.68 6.00
C ARG A 99 9.76 -9.71 6.00
N GLY A 100 9.11 -9.03 6.93
CA GLY A 100 7.66 -9.00 7.12
C GLY A 100 6.91 -8.11 6.14
N TYR A 101 5.79 -8.61 5.60
CA TYR A 101 4.90 -7.86 4.71
C TYR A 101 3.44 -8.03 5.13
N ARG A 102 2.67 -6.93 5.06
CA ARG A 102 1.21 -6.90 5.27
C ARG A 102 0.48 -7.23 3.97
N GLY A 103 -0.84 -7.43 4.08
CA GLY A 103 -1.69 -7.66 2.93
C GLY A 103 -1.48 -9.04 2.28
N LEU A 104 -1.62 -9.06 0.96
CA LEU A 104 -1.54 -10.25 0.12
C LEU A 104 -0.17 -10.32 -0.54
N LEU A 105 0.43 -11.51 -0.56
CA LEU A 105 1.59 -11.85 -1.36
C LEU A 105 1.17 -12.81 -2.46
N GLU A 106 1.44 -12.44 -3.70
CA GLU A 106 1.26 -13.29 -4.86
C GLU A 106 2.63 -13.73 -5.39
N ILE A 107 2.84 -15.03 -5.48
CA ILE A 107 4.07 -15.62 -6.00
C ILE A 107 3.72 -16.43 -7.24
N THR A 108 4.36 -16.07 -8.35
CA THR A 108 4.14 -16.70 -9.67
C THR A 108 5.47 -16.98 -10.36
N ALA A 109 5.44 -17.87 -11.35
CA ALA A 109 6.55 -18.03 -12.29
C ALA A 109 6.53 -16.88 -13.31
N ALA A 110 7.70 -16.29 -13.60
CA ALA A 110 7.90 -15.28 -14.65
C ALA A 110 8.83 -15.80 -15.76
N ASP A 111 9.31 -14.98 -16.70
CA ASP A 111 10.28 -15.50 -17.71
C ASP A 111 11.62 -15.89 -17.09
N LYS A 112 12.06 -15.11 -16.11
CA LYS A 112 13.30 -15.33 -15.34
C LYS A 112 12.92 -15.46 -13.87
N GLY A 113 12.97 -16.68 -13.31
CA GLY A 113 12.72 -16.91 -11.89
C GLY A 113 11.28 -16.66 -11.41
N LEU A 114 11.14 -16.35 -10.13
CA LEU A 114 9.90 -16.00 -9.46
C LEU A 114 9.60 -14.51 -9.62
N LEU A 115 8.30 -14.19 -9.67
CA LEU A 115 7.78 -12.86 -9.43
C LEU A 115 7.01 -12.88 -8.11
N VAL A 116 7.36 -11.98 -7.20
CA VAL A 116 6.68 -11.78 -5.93
C VAL A 116 6.05 -10.39 -5.94
N VAL A 117 4.72 -10.33 -5.85
CA VAL A 117 3.95 -9.09 -5.79
C VAL A 117 3.29 -8.99 -4.43
N ASN A 118 3.41 -7.83 -3.78
CA ASN A 118 2.66 -7.51 -2.58
C ASN A 118 1.51 -6.57 -2.93
N GLU A 119 0.28 -6.99 -2.65
CA GLU A 119 -0.91 -6.15 -2.71
C GLU A 119 -1.37 -5.78 -1.30
N LEU A 120 -1.48 -4.48 -1.03
CA LEU A 120 -1.86 -3.95 0.28
C LEU A 120 -2.53 -2.58 0.14
N PRO A 121 -3.25 -2.09 1.18
CA PRO A 121 -3.75 -0.73 1.21
C PRO A 121 -2.62 0.29 0.99
N LEU A 122 -2.89 1.31 0.18
CA LEU A 122 -1.91 2.35 -0.18
C LEU A 122 -1.31 3.02 1.06
N GLU A 123 -2.13 3.32 2.06
CA GLU A 123 -1.66 3.96 3.29
C GLU A 123 -0.72 3.04 4.09
N GLU A 124 -0.99 1.72 4.16
CA GLU A 124 -0.08 0.76 4.83
C GLU A 124 1.26 0.64 4.09
N TYR A 125 1.24 0.66 2.75
CA TYR A 125 2.45 0.73 1.94
C TYR A 125 3.28 1.98 2.28
N LEU A 126 2.64 3.15 2.40
CA LEU A 126 3.34 4.39 2.70
C LEU A 126 3.99 4.36 4.09
N ILE A 127 3.35 3.76 5.10
CA ILE A 127 3.93 3.64 6.45
C ILE A 127 5.23 2.83 6.38
N GLY A 128 5.23 1.69 5.68
CA GLY A 128 6.43 0.86 5.51
C GLY A 128 7.51 1.50 4.62
N LEU A 129 7.14 2.47 3.79
CA LEU A 129 8.04 3.18 2.89
C LEU A 129 8.82 4.31 3.58
N ILE A 130 8.21 5.07 4.51
CA ILE A 130 8.82 6.31 5.05
C ILE A 130 10.26 6.09 5.49
N ASN A 131 10.52 5.10 6.35
CA ASN A 131 11.85 4.82 6.90
C ASN A 131 12.81 4.12 5.91
N CYS A 132 12.34 3.78 4.71
CA CYS A 132 13.20 3.36 3.61
C CYS A 132 13.78 4.57 2.84
N GLU A 133 13.10 5.71 2.87
CA GLU A 133 13.42 6.90 2.06
C GLU A 133 14.02 8.04 2.89
N ILE A 134 13.44 8.30 4.07
CA ILE A 134 13.89 9.36 4.99
C ILE A 134 13.84 8.84 6.44
N SER A 135 14.43 9.57 7.38
CA SER A 135 14.23 9.24 8.79
C SER A 135 12.91 9.82 9.30
N SER A 136 12.05 8.99 9.90
CA SER A 136 10.86 9.46 10.62
C SER A 136 11.19 10.43 11.76
N ALA A 137 12.44 10.44 12.26
CA ALA A 137 12.92 11.36 13.29
C ALA A 137 13.09 12.81 12.79
N TRP A 138 13.07 13.04 11.48
CA TRP A 138 13.06 14.39 10.90
C TRP A 138 11.82 15.18 11.32
N PRO A 139 11.81 16.52 11.15
CA PRO A 139 10.64 17.34 11.44
C PRO A 139 9.37 16.76 10.83
N MET A 140 8.25 16.78 11.57
CA MET A 140 7.02 16.10 11.15
C MET A 140 6.50 16.60 9.78
N GLU A 141 6.69 17.89 9.48
CA GLU A 141 6.31 18.45 8.19
C GLU A 141 7.14 17.88 7.02
N ALA A 142 8.40 17.46 7.26
CA ALA A 142 9.19 16.73 6.27
C ALA A 142 8.64 15.30 6.06
N VAL A 143 8.25 14.63 7.15
CA VAL A 143 7.63 13.29 7.08
C VAL A 143 6.29 13.33 6.33
N LYS A 144 5.45 14.32 6.62
CA LYS A 144 4.20 14.58 5.90
C LYS A 144 4.42 14.87 4.42
N SER A 145 5.39 15.75 4.11
CA SER A 145 5.75 16.07 2.73
C SER A 145 6.18 14.82 1.97
N GLN A 146 7.01 13.98 2.57
CA GLN A 146 7.41 12.71 1.97
C GLN A 146 6.22 11.75 1.75
N ALA A 147 5.29 11.66 2.70
CA ALA A 147 4.08 10.85 2.54
C ALA A 147 3.24 11.31 1.34
N VAL A 148 3.03 12.63 1.18
CA VAL A 148 2.29 13.21 0.05
C VAL A 148 3.01 12.99 -1.27
N ILE A 149 4.33 13.19 -1.31
CA ILE A 149 5.17 12.94 -2.50
C ILE A 149 5.07 11.46 -2.91
N ALA A 150 5.32 10.54 -1.96
CA ALA A 150 5.29 9.11 -2.23
C ALA A 150 3.91 8.61 -2.66
N ARG A 151 2.83 9.12 -2.04
CA ARG A 151 1.45 8.83 -2.43
C ARG A 151 1.16 9.27 -3.86
N SER A 152 1.59 10.49 -4.21
CA SER A 152 1.41 11.05 -5.56
C SER A 152 2.13 10.22 -6.61
N TYR A 153 3.38 9.82 -6.34
CA TYR A 153 4.15 8.94 -7.23
C TYR A 153 3.47 7.59 -7.41
N ALA A 154 3.07 6.92 -6.31
CA ALA A 154 2.38 5.64 -6.35
C ALA A 154 1.08 5.70 -7.16
N MET A 155 0.27 6.75 -6.97
CA MET A 155 -0.98 6.97 -7.69
C MET A 155 -0.75 7.26 -9.18
N PHE A 156 0.26 8.05 -9.52
CA PHE A 156 0.65 8.28 -10.90
C PHE A 156 1.06 6.97 -11.59
N GLN A 157 1.95 6.18 -10.98
CA GLN A 157 2.40 4.89 -11.53
C GLN A 157 1.24 3.89 -11.64
N LYS A 158 0.29 3.91 -10.69
CA LYS A 158 -0.91 3.09 -10.76
C LYS A 158 -1.78 3.40 -11.96
N SER A 159 -1.93 4.68 -12.29
CA SER A 159 -2.64 5.10 -13.50
C SER A 159 -1.86 4.72 -14.78
N ALA A 160 -0.56 5.00 -14.80
CA ALA A 160 0.31 4.76 -15.96
C ALA A 160 0.47 3.27 -16.30
N ARG A 161 0.48 2.39 -15.29
CA ARG A 161 0.64 0.93 -15.43
C ARG A 161 -0.68 0.18 -15.17
N ARG A 162 -1.82 0.79 -15.48
CA ARG A 162 -3.13 0.16 -15.28
C ARG A 162 -3.22 -1.16 -16.06
N GLY A 163 -3.60 -2.23 -15.37
CA GLY A 163 -3.71 -3.58 -15.95
C GLY A 163 -2.40 -4.37 -15.97
N ALA A 164 -1.27 -3.77 -15.58
CA ALA A 164 -0.03 -4.50 -15.34
C ALA A 164 -0.13 -5.35 -14.06
N PRO A 165 0.65 -6.45 -13.94
CA PRO A 165 0.63 -7.32 -12.75
C PRO A 165 1.03 -6.60 -11.45
N TYR A 166 1.76 -5.50 -11.56
CA TYR A 166 2.16 -4.60 -10.47
C TYR A 166 2.28 -3.17 -10.99
N GLN A 167 2.21 -2.20 -10.07
CA GLN A 167 2.32 -0.77 -10.38
C GLN A 167 3.69 -0.21 -10.00
N LEU A 168 4.37 -0.78 -9.02
CA LEU A 168 5.65 -0.31 -8.51
C LEU A 168 6.65 -1.46 -8.41
N GLU A 169 7.93 -1.17 -8.56
CA GLU A 169 9.03 -2.07 -8.22
C GLU A 169 9.73 -1.59 -6.95
N SER A 170 9.99 -2.48 -5.98
CA SER A 170 10.78 -2.11 -4.80
C SER A 170 12.27 -1.97 -5.16
N SER A 171 12.62 -0.86 -5.79
CA SER A 171 13.98 -0.55 -6.26
C SER A 171 14.14 0.95 -6.53
N VAL A 172 15.36 1.37 -6.85
CA VAL A 172 15.67 2.75 -7.29
C VAL A 172 14.94 3.18 -8.57
N MET A 173 14.35 2.24 -9.32
CA MET A 173 13.55 2.56 -10.51
C MET A 173 12.17 3.12 -10.17
N ASP A 174 11.65 2.84 -8.97
CA ASP A 174 10.41 3.41 -8.48
C ASP A 174 10.64 3.93 -7.05
N GLN A 175 10.29 3.16 -6.02
CA GLN A 175 10.43 3.55 -4.63
C GLN A 175 10.93 2.38 -3.80
N VAL A 176 11.76 2.65 -2.81
CA VAL A 176 12.27 1.59 -1.94
C VAL A 176 11.19 1.21 -0.93
N TYR A 177 10.79 -0.07 -0.94
CA TYR A 177 9.79 -0.60 -0.01
C TYR A 177 10.26 -1.91 0.62
N GLN A 178 10.43 -1.91 1.93
CA GLN A 178 11.02 -3.01 2.67
C GLN A 178 10.06 -3.71 3.65
N GLY A 179 8.77 -3.63 3.38
CA GLY A 179 7.75 -4.27 4.21
C GLY A 179 7.43 -3.48 5.49
N CYS A 180 6.95 -4.19 6.51
CA CYS A 180 6.43 -3.58 7.74
C CYS A 180 7.43 -3.53 8.91
N ASP A 181 8.66 -4.01 8.72
CA ASP A 181 9.62 -4.17 9.83
C ASP A 181 10.28 -2.85 10.27
N LEU A 182 10.22 -1.82 9.41
CA LEU A 182 10.74 -0.47 9.69
C LEU A 182 9.63 0.53 10.06
N GLU A 183 8.39 0.08 10.24
CA GLU A 183 7.28 0.96 10.62
C GLU A 183 7.48 1.50 12.05
N ASP A 184 7.12 2.77 12.25
CA ASP A 184 7.04 3.36 13.58
C ASP A 184 5.84 4.34 13.70
N SER A 185 5.57 4.80 14.92
CA SER A 185 4.43 5.67 15.20
C SER A 185 4.53 7.06 14.57
N ARG A 186 5.74 7.56 14.27
CA ARG A 186 5.94 8.86 13.62
C ARG A 186 5.70 8.75 12.12
N ALA A 187 6.18 7.69 11.48
CA ALA A 187 5.87 7.36 10.10
C ALA A 187 4.36 7.18 9.92
N ALA A 188 3.72 6.37 10.78
CA ALA A 188 2.28 6.16 10.77
C ALA A 188 1.50 7.48 10.91
N ARG A 189 1.94 8.34 11.85
CA ARG A 189 1.33 9.66 12.06
C ARG A 189 1.45 10.58 10.84
N GLY A 190 2.62 10.67 10.21
CA GLY A 190 2.82 11.52 9.03
C GLY A 190 1.96 11.09 7.84
N VAL A 191 1.82 9.78 7.64
CA VAL A 191 0.93 9.20 6.62
C VAL A 191 -0.54 9.48 6.94
N GLN A 192 -0.96 9.23 8.19
CA GLN A 192 -2.35 9.42 8.63
C GLN A 192 -2.79 10.90 8.57
N GLU A 193 -1.94 11.82 9.01
CA GLU A 193 -2.25 13.26 9.01
C GLU A 193 -2.32 13.85 7.59
N THR A 194 -1.88 13.12 6.57
CA THR A 194 -1.93 13.51 5.14
C THR A 194 -2.73 12.52 4.29
N ALA A 195 -3.61 11.73 4.91
CA ALA A 195 -4.34 10.66 4.23
C ALA A 195 -5.14 11.22 3.04
N GLY A 196 -4.92 10.65 1.85
CA GLY A 196 -5.57 11.08 0.61
C GLY A 196 -5.02 12.37 -0.01
N GLU A 197 -4.05 13.06 0.61
CA GLU A 197 -3.43 14.23 0.02
C GLU A 197 -2.42 13.84 -1.08
N VAL A 198 -2.54 14.50 -2.23
CA VAL A 198 -1.71 14.28 -3.43
C VAL A 198 -1.37 15.60 -4.11
N LEU A 199 -0.24 15.63 -4.80
CA LEU A 199 0.20 16.75 -5.62
C LEU A 199 -0.46 16.67 -7.00
N VAL A 200 -1.07 17.77 -7.42
CA VAL A 200 -1.78 17.86 -8.70
C VAL A 200 -1.28 19.03 -9.55
N PHE A 201 -1.26 18.82 -10.86
CA PHE A 201 -1.04 19.85 -11.87
C PHE A 201 -2.01 19.59 -13.02
N ASP A 202 -2.69 20.63 -13.49
CA ASP A 202 -3.74 20.52 -14.52
C ASP A 202 -4.79 19.42 -14.19
N GLN A 203 -5.26 19.41 -12.94
CA GLN A 203 -6.26 18.48 -12.40
C GLN A 203 -5.84 16.99 -12.45
N LYS A 204 -4.56 16.69 -12.70
CA LYS A 204 -4.01 15.33 -12.71
C LYS A 204 -2.96 15.20 -11.62
N VAL A 205 -2.90 14.02 -10.99
CA VAL A 205 -1.82 13.67 -10.07
C VAL A 205 -0.50 13.73 -10.84
N ILE A 206 0.50 14.39 -10.27
CA ILE A 206 1.81 14.53 -10.92
C ILE A 206 2.68 13.29 -10.68
N GLN A 207 3.63 13.06 -11.59
CA GLN A 207 4.77 12.20 -11.31
C GLN A 207 5.72 12.95 -10.37
N ALA A 208 5.59 12.70 -9.06
CA ALA A 208 6.33 13.39 -8.02
C ALA A 208 7.72 12.76 -7.80
N PHE A 209 8.71 13.14 -8.62
CA PHE A 209 10.08 12.72 -8.41
C PHE A 209 10.70 13.37 -7.17
N TYR A 210 11.56 12.62 -6.47
CA TYR A 210 12.35 13.09 -5.34
C TYR A 210 13.74 12.43 -5.36
N HIS A 211 14.67 12.99 -4.61
CA HIS A 211 16.04 12.52 -4.49
C HIS A 211 16.65 13.00 -3.16
N SER A 212 17.73 12.39 -2.71
CA SER A 212 18.29 12.60 -1.37
C SER A 212 18.98 13.96 -1.19
N ASN A 213 19.71 14.45 -2.18
CA ASN A 213 20.48 15.70 -2.09
C ASN A 213 20.60 16.35 -3.47
N CYS A 214 20.30 17.65 -3.56
CA CYS A 214 20.32 18.43 -4.80
C CYS A 214 21.59 19.29 -4.99
N ALA A 215 22.58 19.21 -4.09
CA ALA A 215 23.82 19.98 -4.14
C ALA A 215 23.58 21.50 -4.34
N GLY A 216 22.55 22.05 -3.69
CA GLY A 216 22.20 23.47 -3.72
C GLY A 216 21.19 23.88 -4.80
N HIS A 217 20.83 23.01 -5.74
CA HIS A 217 19.86 23.33 -6.78
C HIS A 217 19.22 22.07 -7.36
N THR A 218 17.88 21.98 -7.39
CA THR A 218 17.23 20.85 -8.05
C THR A 218 17.41 20.94 -9.57
N GLU A 219 17.41 19.80 -10.26
CA GLU A 219 17.63 19.78 -11.71
C GLU A 219 16.31 19.91 -12.49
N SER A 220 16.36 20.52 -13.68
CA SER A 220 15.24 20.54 -14.61
C SER A 220 15.04 19.18 -15.26
N SER A 221 13.78 18.76 -15.37
CA SER A 221 13.37 17.57 -16.15
C SER A 221 13.95 17.53 -17.57
N LYS A 222 14.15 18.71 -18.20
CA LYS A 222 14.74 18.82 -19.54
C LYS A 222 16.19 18.35 -19.57
N ASN A 223 16.96 18.61 -18.52
CA ASN A 223 18.37 18.26 -18.45
C ASN A 223 18.58 16.79 -18.08
N VAL A 224 17.70 16.22 -17.24
CA VAL A 224 17.78 14.81 -16.83
C VAL A 224 17.23 13.86 -17.90
N TRP A 225 16.07 14.19 -18.48
CA TRP A 225 15.31 13.27 -19.34
C TRP A 225 15.02 13.82 -20.74
N GLY A 226 15.50 15.02 -21.09
CA GLY A 226 15.23 15.64 -22.39
C GLY A 226 13.80 16.16 -22.57
N MET A 227 12.96 16.08 -21.53
CA MET A 227 11.54 16.45 -21.58
C MET A 227 11.25 17.65 -20.68
N SER A 228 10.56 18.66 -21.20
CA SER A 228 10.16 19.82 -20.40
C SER A 228 8.83 19.57 -19.70
N ILE A 229 8.89 19.28 -18.39
CA ILE A 229 7.72 19.08 -17.54
C ILE A 229 7.52 20.35 -16.70
N ALA A 230 6.35 20.99 -16.83
CA ALA A 230 6.11 22.35 -16.33
C ALA A 230 6.35 22.52 -14.82
N TYR A 231 6.02 21.50 -14.01
CA TYR A 231 6.20 21.51 -12.56
C TYR A 231 7.56 20.95 -12.11
N LEU A 232 8.44 20.55 -13.03
CA LEU A 232 9.80 20.05 -12.75
C LEU A 232 10.84 20.96 -13.39
N GLY A 233 10.78 22.24 -13.01
CA GLY A 233 11.86 23.20 -13.18
C GLY A 233 12.91 23.02 -12.08
N GLY A 234 14.17 23.33 -12.40
CA GLY A 234 15.21 23.42 -11.37
C GLY A 234 14.98 24.65 -10.50
N VAL A 235 15.11 24.50 -9.18
CA VAL A 235 14.97 25.58 -8.21
C VAL A 235 16.15 25.60 -7.22
N PRO A 236 16.59 26.79 -6.75
CA PRO A 236 17.61 26.89 -5.72
C PRO A 236 17.18 26.22 -4.41
N CYS A 237 18.11 25.53 -3.75
CA CYS A 237 17.90 24.91 -2.45
C CYS A 237 19.00 25.35 -1.48
N GLN A 238 18.60 25.98 -0.37
CA GLN A 238 19.54 26.51 0.62
C GLN A 238 19.97 25.47 1.67
N TYR A 239 19.33 24.30 1.68
CA TYR A 239 19.47 23.30 2.74
C TYR A 239 20.36 22.10 2.36
N CYS A 240 20.77 22.01 1.09
CA CYS A 240 21.56 20.90 0.54
C CYS A 240 22.91 21.37 0.01
N LEU A 241 23.51 22.39 0.63
CA LEU A 241 24.76 23.01 0.17
C LEU A 241 26.03 22.28 0.66
N GLU A 242 25.88 21.33 1.58
CA GLU A 242 26.95 20.51 2.16
C GLU A 242 26.61 19.02 2.10
#